data_AF-A0A4Q7DSN5-F1
#
_entry.id   AF-A0A4Q7DSN5-F1
#
_cell.length_a   1.000
_cell.length_b   1.000
_cell.length_c   1.000
_cell.angle_alpha   90.00
_cell.angle_beta   90.00
_cell.angle_gamma   90.00
#
_symmetry.space_group_name_H-M   'P 1'
#
loop_
_entity.id
_entity.type
_entity.pdbx_description
1 polymer ?
#
loop_
_entity_poly.entity_id
_entity_poly.type
_entity_poly.pdbx_seq_one_letter_code
_entity_poly.pdbx_strand_id
1 'polypeptide(L)'
;MVIPDAIKFTKNVEEACENKDIILFAVPSVFVRSTAKTAAPFIPDGKIIVDVAKGIEPDTLLTLTEVIADELKKNGKHDNVHYVALSGPTHAEEVAKDLPTTIVSACEDYETDKEDDQQHSFRLA
;
A
#
# COMPACT_ATOMS: atom_id res chain seq x y z
N MET A 1 -5.44 -21.87 -8.30
CA MET A 1 -4.84 -21.03 -7.26
C MET A 1 -5.55 -21.36 -5.95
N VAL A 2 -4.80 -21.75 -4.92
CA VAL A 2 -5.31 -21.95 -3.57
C VAL A 2 -4.80 -20.78 -2.75
N ILE A 3 -5.68 -20.13 -1.99
CA ILE A 3 -5.28 -19.04 -1.10
C ILE A 3 -4.69 -19.68 0.17
N PRO A 4 -3.47 -19.29 0.60
CA PRO A 4 -2.85 -19.86 1.80
C PRO A 4 -3.73 -19.69 3.05
N ASP A 5 -3.77 -20.72 3.92
CA ASP A 5 -4.55 -20.69 5.17
C ASP A 5 -4.13 -19.57 6.14
N ALA A 6 -2.91 -19.04 5.97
CA ALA A 6 -2.42 -17.89 6.72
C ALA A 6 -3.13 -16.58 6.36
N ILE A 7 -3.78 -16.49 5.18
CA ILE A 7 -4.53 -15.31 4.76
C ILE A 7 -5.91 -15.32 5.44
N LYS A 8 -6.15 -14.28 6.24
CA LYS A 8 -7.42 -14.06 6.92
C LYS A 8 -8.23 -13.01 6.18
N PHE A 9 -9.51 -13.29 5.97
CA PHE A 9 -10.46 -12.36 5.37
C PHE A 9 -11.26 -11.66 6.45
N THR A 10 -11.33 -10.34 6.39
CA THR A 10 -12.18 -9.54 7.26
C THR A 10 -12.92 -8.48 6.45
N LYS A 11 -14.10 -8.09 6.95
CA LYS A 11 -14.84 -6.92 6.48
C LYS A 11 -14.63 -5.71 7.40
N ASN A 12 -13.92 -5.90 8.52
CA ASN A 12 -13.62 -4.84 9.45
C ASN A 12 -12.28 -4.18 9.06
N VAL A 13 -12.34 -2.92 8.65
CA VAL A 13 -11.16 -2.13 8.27
C VAL A 13 -10.23 -1.88 9.46
N GLU A 14 -10.77 -1.76 10.67
CA GLU A 14 -9.98 -1.59 11.90
C GLU A 14 -9.09 -2.82 12.12
N GLU A 15 -9.66 -4.02 12.05
CA GLU A 15 -8.89 -5.28 12.17
C GLU A 15 -7.82 -5.42 11.08
N ALA A 16 -8.09 -4.90 9.88
CA ALA A 16 -7.17 -4.92 8.76
C ALA A 16 -5.98 -3.97 8.96
N CYS A 17 -6.17 -2.84 9.68
CA CYS A 17 -5.16 -1.80 9.86
C CYS A 17 -4.42 -1.87 11.20
N GLU A 18 -5.09 -2.28 12.27
CA GLU A 18 -4.51 -2.29 13.62
C GLU A 18 -3.37 -3.31 13.74
N ASN A 19 -2.31 -2.90 14.45
CA ASN A 19 -1.14 -3.73 14.76
C ASN A 19 -0.49 -4.37 13.53
N LYS A 20 -0.54 -3.71 12.36
CA LYS A 20 0.23 -4.09 11.17
C LYS A 20 1.48 -3.24 11.04
N ASP A 21 2.52 -3.81 10.46
CA ASP A 21 3.76 -3.08 10.15
C ASP A 21 3.65 -2.39 8.78
N ILE A 22 3.04 -3.10 7.82
CA ILE A 22 2.82 -2.64 6.44
C ILE A 22 1.33 -2.71 6.12
N ILE A 23 0.81 -1.68 5.44
CA ILE A 23 -0.56 -1.62 4.95
C ILE A 23 -0.54 -1.43 3.43
N LEU A 24 -1.02 -2.44 2.70
CA LEU A 24 -1.07 -2.45 1.24
C LEU A 24 -2.45 -2.01 0.73
N PHE A 25 -2.48 -0.90 0.00
CA PHE A 25 -3.64 -0.42 -0.74
C PHE A 25 -3.69 -1.08 -2.13
N ALA A 26 -4.38 -2.22 -2.20
CA ALA A 26 -4.66 -2.93 -3.45
C ALA A 26 -6.13 -2.74 -3.88
N VAL A 27 -6.59 -1.49 -3.95
CA VAL A 27 -7.95 -1.12 -4.34
C VAL A 27 -7.98 -0.47 -5.72
N PRO A 28 -9.11 -0.54 -6.47
CA PRO A 28 -9.21 0.17 -7.75
C PRO A 28 -8.97 1.69 -7.57
N SER A 29 -8.27 2.31 -8.53
CA SER A 29 -7.79 3.70 -8.44
C SER A 29 -8.88 4.71 -8.04
N VAL A 30 -10.09 4.55 -8.56
CA VAL A 30 -11.25 5.43 -8.28
C VAL A 30 -11.75 5.37 -6.83
N PHE A 31 -11.31 4.37 -6.05
CA PHE A 31 -11.71 4.17 -4.66
C PHE A 31 -10.56 4.38 -3.66
N VAL A 32 -9.36 4.76 -4.11
CA VAL A 32 -8.20 4.96 -3.24
C VAL A 32 -8.50 6.01 -2.18
N ARG A 33 -9.00 7.19 -2.56
CA ARG A 33 -9.32 8.27 -1.63
C ARG A 33 -10.35 7.87 -0.57
N SER A 34 -11.47 7.27 -0.98
CA SER A 34 -12.52 6.86 -0.04
C SER A 34 -12.06 5.75 0.90
N THR A 35 -11.23 4.83 0.41
CA THR A 35 -10.61 3.77 1.22
C THR A 35 -9.64 4.37 2.24
N ALA A 36 -8.74 5.26 1.81
CA ALA A 36 -7.78 5.92 2.69
C ALA A 36 -8.49 6.72 3.79
N LYS A 37 -9.54 7.49 3.44
CA LYS A 37 -10.39 8.20 4.40
C LYS A 37 -11.02 7.27 5.44
N THR A 38 -11.48 6.10 5.00
CA THR A 38 -12.13 5.11 5.88
C THR A 38 -11.14 4.41 6.80
N ALA A 39 -9.92 4.15 6.31
CA ALA A 39 -8.86 3.49 7.06
C ALA A 39 -8.13 4.43 8.02
N ALA A 40 -8.02 5.73 7.70
CA ALA A 40 -7.24 6.72 8.44
C ALA A 40 -7.45 6.74 9.97
N PRO A 41 -8.65 6.53 10.54
CA PRO A 41 -8.81 6.48 12.00
C PRO A 41 -8.09 5.31 12.69
N PHE A 42 -7.78 4.25 11.95
CA PHE A 42 -7.28 2.97 12.47
C PHE A 42 -5.81 2.70 12.10
N ILE A 43 -5.20 3.58 11.31
CA ILE A 43 -3.80 3.50 10.92
C ILE A 43 -3.00 4.22 12.01
N PRO A 44 -2.09 3.54 12.73
CA PRO A 44 -1.18 4.23 13.65
C PRO A 44 -0.18 5.11 12.89
N ASP A 45 0.41 6.09 13.56
CA ASP A 45 1.54 6.82 13.01
C ASP A 45 2.78 5.91 12.89
N GLY A 46 3.76 6.29 12.06
CA GLY A 46 5.00 5.52 11.92
C GLY A 46 4.88 4.24 11.09
N LYS A 47 3.81 4.10 10.29
CA LYS A 47 3.54 2.89 9.48
C LYS A 47 4.04 3.05 8.06
N ILE A 48 4.28 1.91 7.40
CA ILE A 48 4.60 1.86 5.97
C ILE A 48 3.29 1.62 5.21
N ILE A 49 2.95 2.56 4.33
CA ILE A 49 1.80 2.48 3.45
C ILE A 49 2.30 2.22 2.04
N VAL A 50 1.84 1.12 1.46
CA VAL A 50 2.23 0.70 0.10
C VAL A 50 1.03 0.86 -0.81
N ASP A 51 1.18 1.58 -1.91
CA ASP A 51 0.19 1.68 -2.97
C ASP A 51 0.63 0.88 -4.20
N VAL A 52 -0.27 0.03 -4.70
CA VAL A 52 -0.09 -0.71 -5.97
C VAL A 52 -1.09 -0.27 -7.04
N ALA A 53 -2.00 0.65 -6.70
CA ALA A 53 -2.89 1.23 -7.68
C ALA A 53 -2.10 2.11 -8.67
N LYS A 54 -2.62 2.22 -9.89
CA LYS A 54 -1.98 3.00 -10.96
C LYS A 54 -2.92 4.11 -11.41
N GLY A 55 -2.36 5.31 -11.59
CA GLY A 55 -3.08 6.45 -12.14
C GLY A 55 -2.82 7.75 -11.40
N ILE A 56 -3.64 8.74 -11.75
CA ILE A 56 -3.65 10.08 -11.19
C ILE A 56 -5.11 10.40 -10.89
N GLU A 57 -5.37 11.02 -9.74
CA GLU A 57 -6.73 11.44 -9.40
C GLU A 57 -7.14 12.63 -10.29
N PRO A 58 -8.26 12.54 -11.04
CA PRO A 58 -8.60 13.55 -12.04
C PRO A 58 -8.78 14.97 -11.49
N ASP A 59 -9.39 15.10 -10.30
CA ASP A 59 -9.79 16.39 -9.75
C ASP A 59 -8.62 17.14 -9.11
N THR A 60 -7.67 16.41 -8.51
CA THR A 60 -6.55 16.99 -7.76
C THR A 60 -5.21 16.90 -8.48
N LEU A 61 -5.13 16.03 -9.50
CA LEU A 61 -3.92 15.68 -10.23
C LEU A 61 -2.82 15.04 -9.36
N LEU A 62 -3.18 14.59 -8.16
CA LEU A 62 -2.28 13.85 -7.27
C LEU A 62 -2.09 12.43 -7.80
N THR A 63 -0.88 11.91 -7.64
CA THR A 63 -0.63 10.47 -7.70
C THR A 63 -1.41 9.77 -6.58
N LEU A 64 -1.69 8.47 -6.74
CA LEU A 64 -2.51 7.74 -5.79
C LEU A 64 -1.84 7.59 -4.41
N THR A 65 -0.51 7.51 -4.37
CA THR A 65 0.28 7.62 -3.13
C THR A 65 0.08 8.98 -2.44
N GLU A 66 0.11 10.08 -3.18
CA GLU A 66 -0.15 11.43 -2.65
C GLU A 66 -1.61 11.59 -2.18
N VAL A 67 -2.58 10.96 -2.85
CA VAL A 67 -3.99 10.93 -2.40
C VAL A 67 -4.12 10.25 -1.03
N ILE A 68 -3.44 9.12 -0.83
CA ILE A 68 -3.44 8.42 0.46
C ILE A 68 -2.79 9.31 1.54
N ALA A 69 -1.66 9.95 1.22
CA ALA A 69 -1.00 10.88 2.12
C ALA A 69 -1.88 12.09 2.48
N ASP A 70 -2.56 12.68 1.50
CA ASP A 70 -3.50 13.79 1.70
C ASP A 70 -4.64 13.41 2.66
N GLU A 71 -5.25 12.22 2.50
CA GLU A 71 -6.31 11.78 3.42
C GLU A 71 -5.81 11.51 4.84
N LEU A 72 -4.66 10.86 4.99
CA LEU A 72 -4.08 10.54 6.30
C LEU A 72 -3.69 11.82 7.06
N LYS A 73 -3.09 12.80 6.39
CA LYS A 73 -2.60 14.03 7.01
C LYS A 73 -3.73 14.96 7.51
N LYS A 74 -4.96 14.84 6.99
CA LYS A 74 -6.11 15.69 7.40
C LYS A 74 -6.40 15.70 8.90
N ASN A 75 -6.09 14.61 9.59
CA ASN A 75 -6.36 14.49 11.03
C ASN A 75 -5.16 14.87 11.92
N GLY A 76 -4.01 15.24 11.33
CA GLY A 76 -2.80 15.65 12.06
C GLY A 76 -2.17 14.55 12.93
N LYS A 77 -2.35 13.27 12.54
CA LYS A 77 -1.92 12.09 13.31
C LYS A 77 -0.91 11.19 12.59
N HIS A 78 -0.50 11.56 11.37
CA HIS A 78 0.20 10.67 10.44
C HIS A 78 1.44 11.34 9.85
N ASP A 79 2.15 12.12 10.67
CA ASP A 79 3.30 12.91 10.22
C ASP A 79 4.53 12.03 9.93
N ASN A 80 4.60 10.83 10.53
CA ASN A 80 5.72 9.91 10.41
C ASN A 80 5.36 8.67 9.58
N VAL A 81 4.32 8.75 8.75
CA VAL A 81 3.97 7.66 7.83
C VAL A 81 4.91 7.66 6.63
N HIS A 82 5.43 6.48 6.28
CA HIS A 82 6.25 6.30 5.09
C HIS A 82 5.40 5.77 3.95
N TYR A 83 5.53 6.38 2.78
CA TYR A 83 4.72 6.05 1.61
C TYR A 83 5.57 5.43 0.52
N VAL A 84 5.11 4.29 0.01
CA VAL A 84 5.78 3.49 -1.00
C VAL A 84 4.84 3.29 -2.19
N ALA A 85 5.32 3.56 -3.39
CA ALA A 85 4.64 3.21 -4.63
C ALA A 85 5.29 1.95 -5.23
N LEU A 86 4.49 0.92 -5.46
CA LEU A 86 4.91 -0.31 -6.15
C LEU A 86 4.35 -0.31 -7.57
N SER A 87 5.22 -0.35 -8.57
CA SER A 87 4.80 -0.34 -9.98
C SER A 87 5.72 -1.17 -10.88
N GLY A 88 5.12 -1.93 -11.78
CA GLY A 88 5.83 -2.75 -12.76
C GLY A 88 4.88 -3.52 -13.68
N PRO A 89 5.41 -4.26 -14.68
CA PRO A 89 4.66 -5.20 -15.51
C PRO A 89 4.35 -6.48 -14.70
N THR A 90 3.43 -6.36 -13.75
CA THR A 90 3.09 -7.41 -12.78
C THR A 90 1.61 -7.77 -12.90
N HIS A 91 1.29 -8.79 -13.71
CA HIS A 91 -0.07 -9.33 -13.72
C HIS A 91 -0.30 -10.18 -12.46
N ALA A 92 -1.44 -9.96 -11.78
CA ALA A 92 -1.75 -10.67 -10.54
C ALA A 92 -1.76 -12.20 -10.68
N GLU A 93 -2.18 -12.72 -11.84
CA GLU A 93 -2.18 -14.16 -12.11
C GLU A 93 -0.76 -14.73 -12.24
N GLU A 94 0.17 -13.99 -12.84
CA GLU A 94 1.57 -14.40 -13.00
C GLU A 94 2.27 -14.41 -11.63
N VAL A 95 2.06 -13.35 -10.84
CA VAL A 95 2.52 -13.23 -9.45
C VAL A 95 2.02 -14.41 -8.62
N ALA A 96 0.71 -14.69 -8.64
CA ALA A 96 0.12 -15.75 -7.81
C ALA A 96 0.54 -17.17 -8.23
N LYS A 97 1.22 -17.31 -9.37
CA LYS A 97 1.78 -18.57 -9.90
C LYS A 97 3.29 -18.67 -9.69
N ASP A 98 3.91 -17.72 -8.98
CA ASP A 98 5.36 -17.64 -8.81
C ASP A 98 6.10 -17.63 -10.17
N LEU A 99 5.54 -16.88 -11.14
CA LEU A 99 6.21 -16.65 -12.42
C LEU A 99 7.18 -15.46 -12.29
N PRO A 100 8.36 -15.50 -12.93
CA PRO A 100 9.31 -14.41 -12.88
C PRO A 100 8.68 -13.08 -13.33
N THR A 101 8.67 -12.11 -12.44
CA THR A 101 8.23 -10.74 -12.71
C THR A 101 9.22 -9.73 -12.12
N THR A 102 9.10 -8.47 -12.52
CA THR A 102 9.92 -7.37 -12.01
C THR A 102 9.01 -6.25 -11.58
N ILE A 103 9.30 -5.66 -10.43
CA ILE A 103 8.58 -4.51 -9.89
C ILE A 103 9.58 -3.48 -9.39
N VAL A 104 9.19 -2.21 -9.41
CA VAL A 104 9.93 -1.10 -8.83
C VAL A 104 9.22 -0.68 -7.55
N SER A 105 9.99 -0.53 -6.47
CA SER A 105 9.57 0.19 -5.26
C SER A 105 10.14 1.60 -5.31
N ALA A 106 9.33 2.59 -4.93
CA ALA A 106 9.73 3.99 -4.90
C ALA A 106 9.16 4.67 -3.65
N CYS A 107 10.03 5.33 -2.88
CA CYS A 107 9.67 6.13 -1.72
C CYS A 107 10.58 7.36 -1.61
N GLU A 108 10.17 8.37 -0.84
CA GLU A 108 10.98 9.58 -0.61
C GLU A 108 12.05 9.38 0.48
N ASP A 109 11.82 8.48 1.43
CA ASP A 109 12.73 8.18 2.53
C ASP A 109 13.64 6.97 2.22
N TYR A 110 14.91 7.25 1.98
CA TYR A 110 15.92 6.24 1.61
C TYR A 110 16.12 5.11 2.63
N GLU A 111 15.79 5.33 3.91
CA GLU A 111 15.89 4.28 4.93
C GLU A 111 14.68 3.31 4.89
N THR A 112 13.48 3.79 4.54
CA THR A 112 12.32 2.93 4.27
C THR A 112 12.57 2.04 3.06
N ASP A 113 13.24 2.58 2.04
CA ASP A 113 13.65 1.84 0.84
C ASP A 113 14.54 0.63 1.18
N LYS A 114 15.39 0.73 2.22
CA LYS A 114 16.24 -0.39 2.66
C LYS A 114 15.51 -1.42 3.50
N GLU A 115 14.56 -1.05 4.34
CA GLU A 115 13.74 -2.04 5.06
C GLU A 115 12.86 -2.80 4.06
N ASP A 116 12.32 -2.11 3.05
CA ASP A 116 11.63 -2.72 1.92
C ASP A 116 12.58 -3.63 1.13
N ASP A 117 13.75 -3.14 0.70
CA ASP A 117 14.66 -3.89 -0.19
C ASP A 117 15.50 -4.99 0.52
N GLN A 118 15.94 -4.77 1.77
CA GLN A 118 16.80 -5.71 2.53
C GLN A 118 16.02 -6.72 3.39
N GLN A 119 14.85 -6.35 3.92
CA GLN A 119 14.04 -7.25 4.74
C GLN A 119 12.96 -7.95 3.90
N HIS A 120 12.52 -7.32 2.82
CA HIS A 120 11.47 -7.78 1.93
C HIS A 120 11.82 -7.53 0.47
N SER A 121 12.94 -8.07 -0.01
CA SER A 121 13.12 -8.26 -1.45
C SER A 121 11.81 -8.84 -1.98
N PHE A 122 10.99 -8.00 -2.62
CA PHE A 122 9.58 -8.27 -2.90
C PHE A 122 9.57 -9.28 -4.04
N ARG A 123 9.89 -10.51 -3.69
CA ARG A 123 9.59 -11.69 -4.46
C ARG A 123 8.08 -11.80 -4.39
N LEU A 124 7.45 -11.18 -5.37
CA LEU A 124 6.09 -11.49 -5.80
C LEU A 124 6.14 -12.93 -6.35
N ALA A 125 6.22 -13.88 -5.43
CA ALA A 125 6.44 -15.30 -5.62
C ALA A 125 5.64 -16.07 -4.57
#